data_AF-A0A8J5W2I7-F1
#
_entry.id   AF-A0A8J5W2I7-F1
#
_cell.length_a   1.000
_cell.length_b   1.000
_cell.length_c   1.000
_cell.angle_alpha   90.00
_cell.angle_beta   90.00
_cell.angle_gamma   90.00
#
_symmetry.space_group_name_H-M   'P 1'
#
loop_
_entity.id
_entity.type
_entity.pdbx_description
1 polymer ?
#
loop_
_entity_poly.entity_id
_entity_poly.type
_entity_poly.pdbx_seq_one_letter_code
_entity_poly.pdbx_strand_id
1 'polypeptide(L)'
;MDLISSLMLQQGWRKGPWSALEDRLLTEYVQQHGEGSWNSVAKLTGLRRSGKSCRLRWVNYLRPDLKRGKITPDEETVILQLHAMLGNRWSAIARCLPGRTDNEIKNYWRTHFKKARPSRRRERAQLLHQYQLQQQQRQYLQSLHLLQQQQQHEQQLMLLQEQKSPQEMTQVVVMNNLQSMERRCPAVSVPDDDLVLPTADDAAVKSMFF
;
A
#
# COMPACT_ATOMS: atom_id res chain seq x y z
N MET A 1 -10.58 -29.97 29.72
CA MET A 1 -11.41 -29.31 28.70
C MET A 1 -12.85 -29.47 29.12
N ASP A 2 -13.56 -28.38 29.40
CA ASP A 2 -14.86 -28.44 30.07
C ASP A 2 -15.98 -28.92 29.13
N LEU A 3 -16.92 -29.69 29.68
CA LEU A 3 -18.08 -30.26 28.97
C LEU A 3 -18.86 -29.22 28.16
N ILE A 4 -18.93 -27.98 28.67
CA ILE A 4 -19.60 -26.84 28.02
C ILE A 4 -18.89 -26.47 26.71
N SER A 5 -17.55 -26.49 26.70
CA SER A 5 -16.77 -26.22 25.49
C SER A 5 -16.89 -27.34 24.46
N SER A 6 -17.14 -28.57 24.90
CA SER A 6 -17.36 -29.74 24.03
C SER A 6 -18.77 -29.74 23.40
N LEU A 7 -19.80 -29.39 24.18
CA LEU A 7 -21.19 -29.33 23.72
C LEU A 7 -21.42 -28.18 22.72
N MET A 8 -20.77 -27.03 22.91
CA MET A 8 -20.84 -25.90 21.98
C MET A 8 -20.18 -26.17 20.62
N LEU A 9 -19.24 -27.13 20.54
CA LEU A 9 -18.61 -27.55 19.28
C LEU A 9 -19.43 -28.63 18.54
N GLN A 10 -20.29 -29.39 19.22
CA GLN A 10 -21.16 -30.40 18.61
C GLN A 10 -22.29 -29.79 17.76
N GLN A 11 -22.65 -28.54 18.04
CA GLN A 11 -23.67 -27.79 17.31
C GLN A 11 -22.98 -26.57 16.67
N GLY A 12 -22.48 -26.73 15.44
CA GLY A 12 -21.59 -25.76 14.76
C GLY A 12 -22.00 -24.28 14.84
N TRP A 13 -21.04 -23.40 14.52
CA TRP A 13 -21.19 -21.94 14.66
C TRP A 13 -22.45 -21.39 13.97
N ARG A 14 -23.18 -20.49 14.66
CA ARG A 14 -24.34 -19.80 14.11
C ARG A 14 -23.92 -18.90 12.94
N LYS A 15 -24.59 -19.09 11.80
CA LYS A 15 -24.43 -18.26 10.60
C LYS A 15 -25.60 -17.28 10.48
N GLY A 16 -25.41 -16.21 9.70
CA GLY A 16 -26.45 -15.22 9.42
C GLY A 16 -26.31 -13.91 10.22
N PRO A 17 -27.35 -13.05 10.17
CA PRO A 17 -27.31 -11.68 10.70
C PRO A 17 -27.09 -11.67 12.20
N TRP A 18 -26.39 -10.65 12.70
CA TRP A 18 -26.16 -10.45 14.14
C TRP A 18 -27.41 -9.87 14.79
N SER A 19 -27.81 -10.40 15.94
CA SER A 19 -28.88 -9.84 16.74
C SER A 19 -28.35 -8.74 17.67
N ALA A 20 -29.25 -7.85 18.14
CA ALA A 20 -28.88 -6.82 19.11
C ALA A 20 -28.32 -7.40 20.42
N LEU A 21 -28.80 -8.58 20.84
CA LEU A 21 -28.27 -9.28 22.00
C LEU A 21 -26.84 -9.79 21.75
N GLU A 22 -26.57 -10.38 20.57
CA GLU A 22 -25.22 -10.81 20.20
C GLU A 22 -24.26 -9.62 20.15
N ASP A 23 -24.70 -8.48 19.60
CA ASP A 23 -23.90 -7.25 19.53
C ASP A 23 -23.60 -6.68 20.93
N ARG A 24 -24.59 -6.68 21.83
CA ARG A 24 -24.42 -6.23 23.22
C ARG A 24 -23.38 -7.08 23.94
N LEU A 25 -23.53 -8.40 23.91
CA LEU A 25 -22.61 -9.33 24.57
C LEU A 25 -21.17 -9.21 24.03
N LEU A 26 -21.02 -9.03 22.71
CA LEU A 26 -19.71 -8.78 22.11
C LEU A 26 -19.11 -7.44 22.58
N THR A 27 -19.94 -6.40 22.70
CA THR A 27 -19.50 -5.08 23.17
C THR A 27 -19.08 -5.10 24.64
N GLU A 28 -19.88 -5.73 25.50
CA GLU A 28 -19.56 -5.92 26.92
C GLU A 28 -18.26 -6.71 27.11
N TYR A 29 -18.08 -7.78 26.33
CA TYR A 29 -16.83 -8.54 26.34
C TYR A 29 -15.61 -7.66 26.05
N VAL A 30 -15.66 -6.87 24.97
CA VAL A 30 -14.55 -6.00 24.57
C VAL A 30 -14.32 -4.89 25.60
N GLN A 31 -15.38 -4.35 26.21
CA GLN A 31 -15.26 -3.36 27.27
C GLN A 31 -14.54 -3.92 28.51
N GLN A 32 -14.78 -5.18 28.85
CA GLN A 32 -14.19 -5.84 30.02
C GLN A 32 -12.77 -6.40 29.77
N HIS A 33 -12.50 -6.93 28.57
CA HIS A 33 -11.27 -7.68 28.28
C HIS A 33 -10.35 -6.99 27.26
N GLY A 34 -10.77 -5.86 26.69
CA GLY A 34 -10.09 -5.18 25.60
C GLY A 34 -10.36 -5.79 24.22
N GLU A 35 -9.82 -5.16 23.18
CA GLU A 35 -9.88 -5.67 21.81
C GLU A 35 -8.91 -6.85 21.63
N GLY A 36 -9.38 -7.96 21.09
CA GLY A 36 -8.56 -9.14 20.85
C GLY A 36 -9.13 -10.40 21.47
N SER A 37 -8.29 -11.43 21.57
CA SER A 37 -8.66 -12.72 22.18
C SER A 37 -10.01 -13.27 21.69
N TRP A 38 -10.30 -13.09 20.40
CA TRP A 38 -11.64 -13.32 19.85
C TRP A 38 -12.14 -14.76 19.99
N ASN A 39 -11.22 -15.72 20.11
CA ASN A 39 -11.55 -17.13 20.34
C ASN A 39 -12.13 -17.39 21.74
N SER A 40 -11.85 -16.51 22.71
CA SER A 40 -12.37 -16.61 24.08
C SER A 40 -13.77 -16.02 24.22
N VAL A 41 -14.19 -15.14 23.29
CA VAL A 41 -15.52 -14.50 23.29
C VAL A 41 -16.64 -15.52 23.46
N ALA A 42 -16.62 -16.59 22.64
CA ALA A 42 -17.67 -17.61 22.67
C ALA A 42 -17.77 -18.32 24.02
N LYS A 43 -16.61 -18.63 24.63
CA LYS A 43 -16.53 -19.34 25.91
C LYS A 43 -16.99 -18.46 27.08
N LEU A 44 -16.64 -17.17 27.05
CA LEU A 44 -16.86 -16.26 28.17
C LEU A 44 -18.23 -15.57 28.13
N THR A 45 -18.85 -15.44 26.96
CA THR A 45 -20.16 -14.77 26.79
C THR A 45 -21.31 -15.72 26.48
N GLY A 46 -21.01 -16.99 26.16
CA GLY A 46 -21.97 -17.94 25.61
C GLY A 46 -22.37 -17.66 24.14
N LEU A 47 -21.70 -16.73 23.45
CA LEU A 47 -21.95 -16.47 22.03
C LEU A 47 -21.67 -17.70 21.19
N ARG A 48 -22.64 -18.06 20.34
CA ARG A 48 -22.48 -19.13 19.34
C ARG A 48 -21.85 -18.63 18.04
N ARG A 49 -20.84 -17.76 18.13
CA ARG A 49 -20.12 -17.15 16.99
C ARG A 49 -18.63 -17.47 17.07
N SER A 50 -18.01 -17.73 15.92
CA SER A 50 -16.57 -17.98 15.86
C SER A 50 -15.78 -16.69 16.13
N GLY A 51 -14.56 -16.81 16.65
CA GLY A 51 -13.70 -15.65 16.92
C GLY A 51 -13.46 -14.77 15.69
N LYS A 52 -13.31 -15.39 14.51
CA LYS A 52 -13.23 -14.66 13.23
C LYS A 52 -14.49 -13.82 12.98
N SER A 53 -15.68 -14.37 13.24
CA SER A 53 -16.95 -13.66 13.08
C SER A 53 -17.05 -12.51 14.09
N CYS A 54 -16.65 -12.72 15.34
CA CYS A 54 -16.64 -11.68 16.38
C CYS A 54 -15.72 -10.53 16.00
N ARG A 55 -14.46 -10.82 15.61
CA ARG A 55 -13.52 -9.80 15.12
C ARG A 55 -14.11 -9.01 13.97
N LEU A 56 -14.65 -9.70 12.96
CA LEU A 56 -15.19 -9.05 11.77
C LEU A 56 -16.39 -8.16 12.11
N ARG A 57 -17.26 -8.59 13.05
CA ARG A 57 -18.39 -7.80 13.51
C ARG A 57 -17.93 -6.55 14.24
N TRP A 58 -16.97 -6.69 15.15
CA TRP A 58 -16.41 -5.59 15.92
C TRP A 58 -15.83 -4.51 15.01
N VAL A 59 -14.84 -4.87 14.19
CA VAL A 59 -14.06 -3.90 13.39
C VAL A 59 -14.87 -3.25 12.26
N ASN A 60 -15.98 -3.84 11.83
CA ASN A 60 -16.79 -3.29 10.74
C ASN A 60 -18.09 -2.60 11.17
N TYR A 61 -18.58 -2.83 12.40
CA TYR A 61 -19.91 -2.36 12.79
C TYR A 61 -20.00 -1.81 14.22
N LEU A 62 -19.30 -2.40 15.19
CA LEU A 62 -19.53 -2.08 16.61
C LEU A 62 -18.50 -1.11 17.19
N ARG A 63 -17.29 -1.05 16.60
CA ARG A 63 -16.24 -0.17 17.09
C ARG A 63 -16.72 1.30 17.09
N PRO A 64 -16.51 2.06 18.18
CA PRO A 64 -17.15 3.36 18.37
C PRO A 64 -16.63 4.47 17.46
N ASP A 65 -15.42 4.32 16.92
CA ASP A 65 -14.76 5.27 16.02
C ASP A 65 -15.26 5.19 14.56
N LEU A 66 -16.20 4.29 14.26
CA LEU A 66 -16.75 4.09 12.92
C LEU A 66 -17.76 5.18 12.56
N LYS A 67 -17.58 5.80 11.40
CA LYS A 67 -18.54 6.74 10.83
C LYS A 67 -19.79 6.00 10.36
N ARG A 68 -20.96 6.45 10.83
CA ARG A 68 -22.26 5.91 10.43
C ARG A 68 -22.82 6.73 9.27
N GLY A 69 -23.30 6.06 8.22
CA GLY A 69 -23.98 6.69 7.09
C GLY A 69 -23.31 6.46 5.74
N LYS A 70 -23.86 7.11 4.70
CA LYS A 70 -23.40 6.98 3.32
C LYS A 70 -22.00 7.60 3.15
N ILE A 71 -21.26 7.12 2.16
CA ILE A 71 -20.02 7.77 1.70
C ILE A 71 -20.39 9.16 1.16
N THR A 72 -19.69 10.18 1.63
CA THR A 72 -19.88 11.57 1.20
C THR A 72 -19.20 11.82 -0.17
N PRO A 73 -19.57 12.89 -0.91
CA PRO A 73 -18.91 13.23 -2.18
C PRO A 73 -17.41 13.46 -2.05
N ASP A 74 -16.96 14.05 -0.93
CA ASP A 74 -15.54 14.27 -0.65
C ASP A 74 -14.81 12.93 -0.43
N GLU A 75 -15.40 12.04 0.39
CA GLU A 75 -14.87 10.69 0.59
C GLU A 75 -14.86 9.90 -0.73
N GLU A 76 -15.88 10.04 -1.58
CA GLU A 76 -15.91 9.42 -2.93
C GLU A 76 -14.74 9.91 -3.79
N THR A 77 -14.45 11.20 -3.77
CA THR A 77 -13.33 11.79 -4.52
C THR A 77 -12.00 11.21 -4.07
N VAL A 78 -11.80 11.08 -2.76
CA VAL A 78 -10.60 10.44 -2.19
C VAL A 78 -10.53 8.96 -2.58
N ILE A 79 -11.64 8.22 -2.50
CA ILE A 79 -11.70 6.80 -2.92
C ILE A 79 -11.32 6.65 -4.40
N LEU A 80 -11.84 7.51 -5.27
CA LEU A 80 -11.54 7.54 -6.70
C LEU A 80 -10.05 7.72 -6.97
N GLN A 81 -9.47 8.77 -6.37
CA GLN A 81 -8.06 9.12 -6.57
C GLN A 81 -7.13 8.01 -6.06
N LEU A 82 -7.38 7.50 -4.85
CA LEU A 82 -6.57 6.45 -4.26
C LEU A 82 -6.73 5.11 -4.97
N HIS A 83 -7.92 4.78 -5.46
CA HIS A 83 -8.12 3.57 -6.27
C HIS A 83 -7.36 3.66 -7.60
N ALA A 84 -7.33 4.84 -8.24
CA ALA A 84 -6.55 5.04 -9.47
C ALA A 84 -5.04 4.78 -9.27
N MET A 85 -4.52 5.10 -8.08
CA MET A 85 -3.10 4.87 -7.75
C MET A 85 -2.81 3.46 -7.24
N LEU A 86 -3.66 2.96 -6.34
CA LEU A 86 -3.38 1.76 -5.53
C LEU A 86 -4.13 0.53 -6.03
N GLY A 87 -5.13 0.70 -6.88
CA GLY A 87 -6.05 -0.35 -7.31
C GLY A 87 -6.90 -0.87 -6.15
N ASN A 88 -7.15 -2.18 -6.12
CA ASN A 88 -8.02 -2.84 -5.14
C ASN A 88 -7.37 -3.03 -3.75
N ARG A 89 -6.42 -2.19 -3.36
CA ARG A 89 -5.76 -2.21 -2.04
C ARG A 89 -6.62 -1.52 -0.98
N TRP A 90 -7.81 -2.07 -0.72
CA TRP A 90 -8.86 -1.44 0.12
C TRP A 90 -8.38 -1.04 1.51
N SER A 91 -7.60 -1.89 2.18
CA SER A 91 -7.07 -1.57 3.52
C SER A 91 -6.03 -0.45 3.49
N ALA A 92 -5.34 -0.22 2.37
CA ALA A 92 -4.48 0.95 2.18
C ALA A 92 -5.31 2.23 1.97
N ILE A 93 -6.37 2.15 1.17
CA ILE A 93 -7.29 3.27 0.94
C ILE A 93 -8.01 3.67 2.24
N ALA A 94 -8.45 2.68 3.05
CA ALA A 94 -9.13 2.92 4.32
C ALA A 94 -8.27 3.70 5.32
N ARG A 95 -6.95 3.52 5.31
CA ARG A 95 -6.03 4.30 6.17
C ARG A 95 -6.06 5.80 5.89
N CYS A 96 -6.49 6.22 4.70
CA CYS A 96 -6.63 7.62 4.32
C CYS A 96 -8.03 8.20 4.60
N LEU A 97 -8.97 7.38 5.08
CA LEU A 97 -10.37 7.75 5.28
C LEU A 97 -10.76 7.50 6.75
N PRO A 98 -10.56 8.48 7.64
CA PRO A 98 -10.76 8.28 9.07
C PRO A 98 -12.22 7.88 9.37
N GLY A 99 -12.36 6.81 10.16
CA GLY A 99 -13.64 6.22 10.54
C GLY A 99 -14.31 5.37 9.45
N ARG A 100 -13.68 5.16 8.30
CA ARG A 100 -14.16 4.24 7.25
C ARG A 100 -13.35 2.95 7.22
N THR A 101 -14.04 1.87 6.91
CA THR A 101 -13.46 0.53 6.80
C THR A 101 -13.17 0.15 5.35
N ASP A 102 -12.23 -0.76 5.16
CA ASP A 102 -11.93 -1.34 3.85
C ASP A 102 -13.15 -2.06 3.25
N ASN A 103 -13.98 -2.67 4.09
CA ASN A 103 -15.21 -3.31 3.69
C ASN A 103 -16.25 -2.30 3.15
N GLU A 104 -16.43 -1.15 3.80
CA GLU A 104 -17.29 -0.08 3.31
C GLU A 104 -16.82 0.44 1.95
N ILE A 105 -15.53 0.72 1.80
CA ILE A 105 -14.96 1.26 0.56
C ILE A 105 -15.11 0.26 -0.60
N LYS A 106 -14.79 -1.02 -0.36
CA LYS A 106 -14.99 -2.10 -1.32
C LYS A 106 -16.47 -2.23 -1.70
N ASN A 107 -17.39 -2.13 -0.74
CA ASN A 107 -18.83 -2.20 -0.99
C ASN A 107 -19.32 -0.99 -1.80
N TYR A 108 -18.84 0.21 -1.47
CA TYR A 108 -19.09 1.43 -2.22
C TYR A 108 -18.67 1.24 -3.67
N TRP A 109 -17.43 0.80 -3.89
CA TRP A 109 -16.90 0.55 -5.23
C TRP A 109 -17.79 -0.43 -6.01
N ARG A 110 -18.07 -1.61 -5.44
CA ARG A 110 -18.88 -2.65 -6.11
C ARG A 110 -20.27 -2.16 -6.52
N THR A 111 -20.91 -1.34 -5.69
CA THR A 111 -22.29 -0.88 -5.93
C THR A 111 -22.36 0.38 -6.79
N HIS A 112 -21.42 1.31 -6.65
CA HIS A 112 -21.47 2.63 -7.29
C HIS A 112 -20.65 2.72 -8.58
N PHE A 113 -19.74 1.78 -8.85
CA PHE A 113 -18.89 1.82 -10.05
C PHE A 113 -19.32 0.87 -11.15
N LYS A 114 -19.72 -0.37 -10.82
CA LYS A 114 -20.17 -1.33 -11.84
C LYS A 114 -21.51 -0.93 -12.48
N LYS A 115 -22.34 -0.11 -11.82
CA LYS A 115 -23.70 0.27 -12.26
C LYS A 115 -23.89 1.79 -12.45
N ALA A 116 -22.81 2.56 -12.63
CA ALA A 116 -22.92 4.01 -12.76
C ALA A 116 -23.66 4.43 -14.05
N ARG A 117 -24.55 5.42 -13.94
CA ARG A 117 -25.20 6.07 -15.10
C ARG A 117 -24.15 6.65 -16.07
N PRO A 118 -24.42 6.70 -17.38
CA PRO A 118 -23.47 7.21 -18.38
C PRO A 118 -22.93 8.62 -18.08
N SER A 119 -23.76 9.53 -17.57
CA SER A 119 -23.34 10.88 -17.18
C SER A 119 -22.26 10.85 -16.08
N ARG A 120 -22.50 10.09 -15.01
CA ARG A 120 -21.54 9.90 -13.91
C ARG A 120 -20.27 9.17 -14.35
N ARG A 121 -20.35 8.31 -15.39
CA ARG A 121 -19.15 7.69 -15.97
C ARG A 121 -18.24 8.73 -16.63
N ARG A 122 -18.80 9.69 -17.40
CA ARG A 122 -18.01 10.75 -18.06
C ARG A 122 -17.36 11.69 -17.07
N GLU A 123 -18.13 12.20 -16.10
CA GLU A 123 -17.64 13.11 -15.07
C GLU A 123 -16.50 12.46 -14.25
N ARG A 124 -16.65 11.18 -13.87
CA ARG A 124 -15.58 10.44 -13.19
C ARG A 124 -14.37 10.19 -14.09
N ALA A 125 -14.56 9.87 -15.37
CA ALA A 125 -13.45 9.71 -16.30
C ALA A 125 -12.65 11.02 -16.45
N GLN A 126 -13.34 12.17 -16.47
CA GLN A 126 -12.71 13.48 -16.46
C GLN A 126 -11.92 13.74 -15.17
N LEU A 127 -12.49 13.44 -14.00
CA LEU A 127 -11.79 13.56 -12.72
C LEU A 127 -10.53 12.68 -12.65
N LEU A 128 -10.62 11.43 -13.12
CA LEU A 128 -9.47 10.51 -13.18
C LEU A 128 -8.39 11.04 -14.13
N HIS A 129 -8.78 11.56 -15.28
CA HIS A 129 -7.85 12.16 -16.24
C HIS A 129 -7.17 13.41 -15.66
N GLN A 130 -7.93 14.31 -15.06
CA GLN A 130 -7.40 15.49 -14.38
C GLN A 130 -6.41 15.11 -13.27
N TYR A 131 -6.74 14.08 -12.50
CA TYR A 131 -5.86 13.56 -11.47
C TYR A 131 -4.55 13.01 -12.04
N GLN A 132 -4.61 12.25 -13.14
CA GLN A 132 -3.42 11.74 -13.83
C GLN A 132 -2.53 12.87 -14.34
N LEU A 133 -3.10 13.90 -14.96
CA LEU A 133 -2.37 15.08 -15.41
C LEU A 133 -1.69 15.80 -14.24
N GLN A 134 -2.37 15.96 -13.11
CA GLN A 134 -1.80 16.56 -11.91
C GLN A 134 -0.63 15.73 -11.35
N GLN A 135 -0.71 14.40 -11.41
CA GLN A 135 0.40 13.54 -11.00
C GLN A 135 1.61 13.66 -11.92
N GLN A 136 1.39 13.66 -13.24
CA GLN A 136 2.45 13.89 -14.22
C GLN A 136 3.13 15.25 -14.00
N GLN A 137 2.33 16.30 -13.78
CA GLN A 137 2.85 17.64 -13.50
C GLN A 137 3.68 17.66 -12.20
N ARG A 138 3.21 17.00 -11.13
CA ARG A 138 3.99 16.88 -9.88
C ARG A 138 5.31 16.16 -10.09
N GLN A 139 5.32 15.06 -10.84
CA GLN A 139 6.53 14.30 -11.16
C GLN A 139 7.52 15.15 -11.97
N TYR A 140 7.02 15.90 -12.95
CA TYR A 140 7.82 16.81 -13.75
C TYR A 140 8.45 17.94 -12.90
N LEU A 141 7.66 18.58 -12.02
CA LEU A 141 8.21 19.60 -11.12
C LEU A 141 9.25 19.03 -10.16
N GLN A 142 9.03 17.80 -9.67
CA GLN A 142 9.99 17.11 -8.81
C GLN A 142 11.29 16.79 -9.55
N SER A 143 11.23 16.39 -10.82
CA SER A 143 12.44 16.13 -11.61
C SER A 143 13.22 17.41 -11.92
N LEU A 144 12.52 18.50 -12.23
CA LEU A 144 13.15 19.81 -12.42
C LEU A 144 13.88 20.28 -11.14
N HIS A 145 13.25 20.10 -9.98
CA HIS A 145 13.86 20.46 -8.71
C HIS A 145 15.16 19.67 -8.45
N LEU A 146 15.14 18.36 -8.72
CA LEU A 146 16.33 17.51 -8.55
C LEU A 146 17.46 17.94 -9.50
N LEU A 147 17.14 18.26 -10.76
CA LEU A 147 18.13 18.73 -11.73
C LEU A 147 18.77 20.06 -11.29
N GLN A 148 17.97 20.98 -10.76
CA GLN A 148 18.49 22.24 -10.23
C GLN A 148 19.46 22.04 -9.06
N GLN A 149 19.13 21.13 -8.13
CA GLN A 149 20.04 20.78 -7.03
C GLN A 149 21.35 20.19 -7.54
N GLN A 150 21.30 19.32 -8.56
CA GLN A 150 22.50 18.75 -9.17
C GLN A 150 23.39 19.83 -9.80
N GLN A 151 22.80 20.76 -10.56
CA GLN A 151 23.54 21.87 -11.16
C GLN A 151 24.18 22.77 -10.10
N GLN A 152 23.48 23.08 -9.01
CA GLN A 152 24.03 23.85 -7.90
C GLN A 152 25.19 23.12 -7.23
N HIS A 153 25.07 21.80 -7.04
CA HIS A 153 26.15 20.98 -6.50
C HIS A 153 27.39 20.98 -7.41
N GLU A 154 27.20 20.83 -8.72
CA GLU A 154 28.30 20.89 -9.72
C GLU A 154 28.98 22.26 -9.73
N GLN A 155 28.21 23.36 -9.65
CA GLN A 155 28.76 24.72 -9.53
C GLN A 155 29.58 24.89 -8.25
N GLN A 156 29.11 24.36 -7.12
CA GLN A 156 29.83 24.42 -5.86
C GLN A 156 31.16 23.64 -5.92
N LEU A 157 31.17 22.49 -6.59
CA LEU A 157 32.39 21.71 -6.82
C LEU A 157 33.40 22.45 -7.70
N MET A 158 32.95 23.14 -8.76
CA MET A 158 33.83 23.97 -9.60
C MET A 158 34.47 25.10 -8.79
N LEU A 159 33.70 25.82 -7.96
CA LEU A 159 34.23 26.89 -7.09
C LEU A 159 35.25 26.36 -6.07
N LEU A 160 35.04 25.16 -5.52
CA LEU A 160 35.99 24.51 -4.62
C LEU A 160 37.28 24.09 -5.33
N GLN A 161 37.23 23.73 -6.61
CA GLN A 161 38.42 23.43 -7.41
C GLN A 161 39.24 24.70 -7.71
N GLU A 162 38.58 25.84 -7.97
CA GLU A 162 39.25 27.12 -8.22
C GLU A 162 39.97 27.68 -6.98
N GLN A 163 39.49 27.38 -5.77
CA GLN A 163 40.15 27.80 -4.53
C GLN A 163 41.34 26.92 -4.11
N LYS A 164 41.58 25.79 -4.77
CA LYS A 164 42.80 25.00 -4.55
C LYS A 164 43.98 25.66 -5.29
N SER A 165 44.91 26.21 -4.52
CA SER A 165 46.20 26.69 -5.02
C SER A 165 46.89 25.63 -5.89
N PRO A 166 47.62 26.00 -6.97
CA PRO A 166 48.46 25.08 -7.76
C PRO A 166 49.45 24.25 -6.94
N GLN A 167 49.71 24.65 -5.69
CA GLN A 167 50.61 23.97 -4.76
C GLN A 167 50.01 22.71 -4.10
N GLU A 168 48.68 22.56 -4.02
CA GLU A 168 48.04 21.34 -3.46
C GLU A 168 47.77 20.26 -4.51
N MET A 169 47.72 20.64 -5.79
CA MET A 169 47.53 19.72 -6.91
C MET A 169 48.74 18.79 -7.12
N THR A 170 49.93 19.20 -6.65
CA THR A 170 51.14 18.36 -6.64
C THR A 170 51.11 17.30 -5.53
N GLN A 171 50.36 17.46 -4.45
CA GLN A 171 50.26 16.42 -3.41
C GLN A 171 49.27 15.31 -3.77
N VAL A 172 48.16 15.62 -4.44
CA VAL A 172 47.15 14.61 -4.83
C VAL A 172 47.63 13.74 -5.99
N VAL A 173 48.35 14.31 -6.96
CA VAL A 173 48.97 13.54 -8.05
C VAL A 173 50.12 12.66 -7.52
N VAL A 174 50.89 13.12 -6.53
CA VAL A 174 51.96 12.33 -5.91
C VAL A 174 51.41 11.19 -5.06
N MET A 175 50.30 11.36 -4.33
CA MET A 175 49.67 10.25 -3.60
C MET A 175 49.00 9.22 -4.51
N ASN A 176 48.35 9.65 -5.60
CA ASN A 176 47.76 8.73 -6.59
C ASN A 176 48.82 8.01 -7.44
N ASN A 177 49.98 8.63 -7.70
CA ASN A 177 51.09 7.99 -8.42
C ASN A 177 51.89 7.02 -7.55
N LEU A 178 51.92 7.20 -6.21
CA LEU A 178 52.57 6.25 -5.31
C LEU A 178 51.75 4.96 -5.13
N GLN A 179 50.42 5.06 -5.20
CA GLN A 179 49.52 3.89 -5.18
C GLN A 179 49.47 3.13 -6.52
N SER A 180 49.92 3.75 -7.61
CA SER A 180 49.91 3.13 -8.95
C SER A 180 51.19 2.34 -9.29
N MET A 181 52.22 2.37 -8.44
CA MET A 181 53.45 1.57 -8.64
C MET A 181 53.39 0.16 -8.04
N GLU A 182 52.37 -0.18 -7.25
CA GLU A 182 52.21 -1.53 -6.68
C GLU A 182 51.37 -2.50 -7.52
N ARG A 183 50.89 -2.10 -8.71
CA ARG A 183 50.08 -3.02 -9.56
C ARG A 183 50.43 -2.96 -11.05
N ARG A 184 51.46 -3.71 -11.44
CA ARG A 184 51.67 -4.32 -12.77
C ARG A 184 52.76 -5.38 -12.60
N CYS A 185 52.69 -6.64 -12.99
CA CYS A 185 51.75 -7.56 -13.68
C CYS A 185 52.44 -8.96 -13.57
N PRO A 186 52.07 -10.04 -14.30
CA PRO A 186 50.77 -10.70 -14.48
C PRO A 186 50.88 -12.25 -14.32
N ALA A 187 49.75 -12.96 -14.32
CA ALA A 187 49.69 -14.28 -14.95
C ALA A 187 48.29 -14.45 -15.57
N VAL A 188 48.30 -14.46 -16.91
CA VAL A 188 47.16 -14.77 -17.77
C VAL A 188 47.08 -16.28 -17.91
N SER A 189 45.87 -16.83 -17.82
CA SER A 189 45.46 -18.03 -18.55
C SER A 189 44.03 -17.82 -19.03
N VAL A 190 43.84 -18.13 -20.31
CA VAL A 190 42.70 -17.76 -21.18
C VAL A 190 41.58 -18.83 -21.08
N PRO A 191 40.51 -18.79 -21.91
CA PRO A 191 39.11 -18.72 -21.48
C PRO A 191 38.39 -20.07 -21.59
N ASP A 192 37.11 -20.14 -21.20
CA ASP A 192 36.14 -21.01 -21.86
C ASP A 192 34.72 -20.45 -21.74
N ASP A 193 33.93 -20.81 -22.75
CA ASP A 193 32.60 -20.40 -23.17
C ASP A 193 31.53 -20.17 -22.08
N ASP A 194 30.69 -19.14 -22.30
CA ASP A 194 29.29 -19.40 -22.67
C ASP A 194 28.56 -18.10 -23.04
N LEU A 195 28.27 -17.98 -24.33
CA LEU A 195 27.30 -17.07 -24.93
C LEU A 195 25.89 -17.51 -24.53
N VAL A 196 25.21 -16.75 -23.67
CA VAL A 196 23.75 -16.80 -23.58
C VAL A 196 23.18 -15.40 -23.70
N LEU A 197 22.74 -15.10 -24.93
CA LEU A 197 21.82 -14.01 -25.27
C LEU A 197 20.47 -14.23 -24.59
N PRO A 198 19.82 -13.22 -23.98
CA PRO A 198 18.38 -13.23 -23.80
C PRO A 198 17.74 -12.71 -25.09
N THR A 199 17.09 -13.60 -25.83
CA THR A 199 16.25 -13.26 -26.98
C THR A 199 15.01 -12.51 -26.51
N ALA A 200 14.68 -11.43 -27.19
CA ALA A 200 13.35 -10.82 -27.22
C ALA A 200 12.44 -11.59 -28.21
N ASP A 201 11.14 -11.32 -28.10
CA ASP A 201 9.99 -11.82 -28.89
C ASP A 201 9.34 -13.12 -28.32
N ASP A 202 8.01 -13.26 -28.21
CA ASP A 202 6.96 -12.52 -28.90
C ASP A 202 5.60 -12.57 -28.16
N ALA A 203 4.76 -11.60 -28.52
CA ALA A 203 3.43 -11.34 -28.00
C ALA A 203 2.39 -12.44 -28.33
N ALA A 204 1.41 -12.65 -27.42
CA ALA A 204 0.10 -13.20 -27.80
C ALA A 204 -1.01 -12.85 -26.78
N VAL A 205 -1.70 -11.75 -27.07
CA VAL A 205 -3.16 -11.61 -27.13
C VAL A 205 -4.01 -12.80 -26.63
N LYS A 206 -4.81 -12.56 -25.57
CA LYS A 206 -6.20 -13.05 -25.39
C LYS A 206 -6.94 -12.01 -24.54
N SER A 207 -7.65 -11.03 -25.09
CA SER A 207 -8.99 -11.08 -25.72
C SER A 207 -10.05 -11.86 -24.93
N MET A 208 -11.09 -11.10 -24.55
CA MET A 208 -12.48 -11.48 -24.28
C MET A 208 -12.78 -12.48 -23.17
N PHE A 209 -13.45 -11.99 -22.12
CA PHE A 209 -14.77 -12.53 -21.75
C PHE A 209 -15.68 -11.38 -21.25
N PHE A 210 -16.94 -11.52 -21.63
CA PHE A 210 -18.11 -10.65 -21.47
C PHE A 210 -18.33 -10.03 -20.08
#